data_AF-B5IL47-F1
#
_entry.id   AF-B5IL47-F1
#
_cell.length_a   1.000
_cell.length_b   1.000
_cell.length_c   1.000
_cell.angle_alpha   90.00
_cell.angle_beta   90.00
_cell.angle_gamma   90.00
#
_symmetry.space_group_name_H-M   'P 1'
#
loop_
_entity.id
_entity.type
_entity.pdbx_description
1 polymer ?
#
loop_
_entity_poly.entity_id
_entity_poly.type
_entity_poly.pdbx_seq_one_letter_code
_entity_poly.pdbx_strand_id
1 'polypeptide(L)' 'MRLLLPVLACLPAVLLLSAPAQAQREVKKLGWICPLGYVDLLNGRCSTLGLMRYEVRPTHGRPCPSGWMNVGGKYCRRL' A
#
# COMPACT_ATOMS: atom_id res chain seq x y z
N MET A 1 -20.98 41.05 -31.75
CA MET A 1 -21.70 39.94 -31.08
C MET A 1 -20.90 38.64 -31.22
N ARG A 2 -20.95 37.80 -30.18
CA ARG A 2 -20.10 36.61 -29.87
C ARG A 2 -18.86 37.02 -29.06
N LEU A 3 -18.99 37.30 -27.75
CA LEU A 3 -19.05 36.34 -26.62
C LEU A 3 -18.06 35.17 -26.78
N LEU A 4 -17.23 34.74 -25.82
CA LEU A 4 -16.89 35.08 -24.44
C LEU A 4 -15.74 34.11 -24.05
N LEU A 5 -14.87 34.53 -23.14
CA LEU A 5 -14.05 33.72 -22.21
C LEU A 5 -13.05 32.68 -22.77
N PRO A 6 -11.72 32.89 -22.62
CA PRO A 6 -10.86 31.76 -22.37
C PRO A 6 -11.18 31.27 -20.95
N VAL A 7 -11.85 30.13 -20.90
CA VAL A 7 -12.20 29.40 -19.68
C VAL A 7 -10.97 29.30 -18.79
N LEU A 8 -11.11 29.91 -17.62
CA LEU A 8 -10.33 29.77 -16.41
C LEU A 8 -9.64 28.39 -16.35
N ALA A 9 -8.32 28.36 -16.56
CA ALA A 9 -7.50 27.17 -16.35
C ALA A 9 -7.40 26.88 -14.85
N CYS A 10 -8.48 26.36 -14.27
CA CYS A 10 -8.46 25.74 -12.96
C CYS A 10 -7.82 24.36 -13.11
N LEU A 11 -6.49 24.28 -13.04
CA LEU A 11 -5.83 23.01 -12.77
C LEU A 11 -6.31 22.53 -11.40
N PRO A 12 -6.93 21.34 -11.26
CA PRO A 12 -7.13 20.78 -9.95
C PRO A 12 -5.76 20.39 -9.43
N ALA A 13 -5.28 21.11 -8.41
CA ALA A 13 -4.15 20.68 -7.61
C ALA A 13 -4.56 19.36 -6.94
N VAL A 14 -4.19 18.23 -7.55
CA VAL A 14 -4.32 16.91 -6.94
C VAL A 14 -3.33 16.88 -5.78
N LEU A 15 -3.80 17.32 -4.61
CA LEU A 15 -3.11 17.14 -3.34
C LEU A 15 -2.92 15.64 -3.13
N LEU A 16 -1.70 15.16 -3.37
CA LEU A 16 -1.25 13.83 -3.00
C LEU A 16 -1.19 13.76 -1.46
N LEU A 17 -2.34 13.62 -0.81
CA LEU A 17 -2.39 13.22 0.60
C LEU A 17 -1.79 11.81 0.65
N SER A 18 -0.55 11.71 1.15
CA SER A 18 0.00 10.45 1.62
C SER A 18 -0.88 9.98 2.77
N ALA A 19 -1.89 9.15 2.46
CA ALA A 19 -2.73 8.56 3.47
C ALA A 19 -1.82 7.84 4.48
N PRO A 20 -2.05 8.03 5.80
CA PRO A 20 -1.30 7.28 6.80
C PRO A 20 -1.49 5.81 6.48
N ALA A 21 -0.40 5.06 6.39
CA ALA A 21 -0.47 3.68 5.99
C ALA A 21 -1.25 2.91 7.07
N GLN A 22 -2.48 2.56 6.69
CA GLN A 22 -3.44 1.89 7.55
C GLN A 22 -2.88 0.51 7.86
N ALA A 23 -2.77 0.17 9.14
CA ALA A 23 -2.30 -1.14 9.55
C ALA A 23 -3.25 -2.23 8.99
N GLN A 24 -2.73 -3.04 8.08
CA GLN A 24 -3.50 -3.96 7.26
C GLN A 24 -3.72 -5.31 7.96
N ARG A 25 -4.98 -5.73 8.09
CA ARG A 25 -5.32 -7.09 8.50
C ARG A 25 -5.15 -8.10 7.37
N GLU A 26 -5.41 -7.67 6.14
CA GLU A 26 -5.39 -8.50 4.94
C GLU A 26 -4.62 -7.80 3.83
N VAL A 27 -3.82 -8.57 3.08
CA VAL A 27 -3.02 -8.08 1.94
C VAL A 27 -3.06 -9.08 0.78
N LYS A 28 -2.72 -8.62 -0.42
CA LYS A 28 -2.58 -9.50 -1.58
C LYS A 28 -1.35 -10.42 -1.42
N LYS A 29 -1.44 -11.67 -1.87
CA LYS A 29 -0.27 -12.55 -1.98
C LYS A 29 0.56 -12.14 -3.21
N LEU A 30 1.75 -11.59 -3.00
CA LEU A 30 2.63 -11.07 -4.06
C LEU A 30 3.79 -12.01 -4.43
N GLY A 31 4.19 -12.88 -3.49
CA GLY A 31 5.24 -13.87 -3.66
C GLY A 31 4.72 -15.29 -3.50
N TRP A 32 5.66 -16.25 -3.48
CA TRP A 32 5.35 -17.66 -3.21
C TRP A 32 4.81 -17.88 -1.79
N ILE A 33 5.33 -17.11 -0.83
CA ILE A 33 4.95 -17.13 0.59
C ILE A 33 4.22 -15.84 0.99
N CYS A 34 3.40 -15.90 2.03
CA CYS A 34 2.84 -14.73 2.70
C CYS A 34 3.90 -14.02 3.55
N PRO A 35 3.75 -12.71 3.82
CA PRO A 35 4.63 -12.00 4.75
C PRO A 35 4.53 -12.55 6.17
N LEU A 36 5.61 -12.41 6.94
CA LEU A 36 5.68 -12.88 8.31
C LEU A 36 4.53 -12.32 9.16
N GLY A 37 3.84 -13.22 9.87
CA GLY A 37 2.65 -12.90 10.66
C GLY A 37 1.32 -12.94 9.88
N TYR A 38 1.35 -13.30 8.60
CA TYR A 38 0.15 -13.54 7.80
C TYR A 38 0.05 -15.01 7.37
N VAL A 39 -1.18 -15.51 7.32
CA VAL A 39 -1.55 -16.85 6.86
C VAL A 39 -2.10 -16.75 5.44
N ASP A 40 -1.73 -17.70 4.58
CA ASP A 40 -2.30 -17.82 3.23
C ASP A 40 -3.75 -18.30 3.29
N LEU A 41 -4.65 -17.52 2.71
CA LEU A 41 -6.08 -17.86 2.64
C LEU A 41 -6.41 -18.76 1.43
N LEU A 42 -5.41 -19.17 0.64
CA LEU A 42 -5.53 -19.97 -0.57
C LEU A 42 -6.41 -19.34 -1.67
N ASN A 43 -6.67 -18.04 -1.56
CA ASN A 43 -7.48 -17.25 -2.50
C ASN A 43 -6.71 -16.04 -3.06
N GLY A 44 -5.38 -16.12 -3.07
CA GLY A 44 -4.49 -15.04 -3.51
C GLY A 44 -4.35 -13.90 -2.49
N ARG A 45 -4.80 -14.10 -1.25
CA ARG A 45 -4.71 -13.12 -0.15
C ARG A 45 -4.09 -13.75 1.09
N CYS A 46 -3.48 -12.90 1.90
CA CYS A 46 -2.83 -13.25 3.15
C CYS A 46 -3.50 -12.45 4.28
N SER A 47 -3.72 -13.06 5.44
CA SER A 47 -4.38 -12.41 6.58
C SER A 47 -3.67 -12.67 7.91
N THR A 48 -3.66 -11.70 8.81
CA THR A 48 -3.22 -11.88 10.21
C THR A 48 -4.28 -12.61 11.06
N LEU A 49 -5.39 -13.03 10.44
CA LEU A 49 -6.59 -13.56 11.10
C LEU A 49 -7.22 -12.60 12.12
N GLY A 50 -6.76 -11.34 12.18
CA GLY A 50 -7.23 -10.34 13.15
C GLY A 50 -6.49 -10.36 14.47
N LEU A 51 -5.44 -11.16 14.60
CA LEU A 51 -4.62 -11.21 15.81
C LEU A 51 -3.69 -10.01 15.92
N MET A 52 -3.33 -9.42 14.78
CA MET A 52 -2.42 -8.28 14.68
C MET A 52 -2.85 -7.34 13.56
N ARG A 53 -2.46 -6.08 13.67
CA ARG A 53 -2.54 -5.10 12.59
C ARG A 53 -1.14 -4.60 12.31
N TYR A 54 -0.60 -4.95 11.14
CA TYR A 54 0.72 -4.53 10.72
C TYR A 54 0.64 -3.52 9.60
N GLU A 55 1.45 -2.47 9.67
CA GLU A 55 1.65 -1.58 8.54
C GLU A 55 2.68 -2.21 7.60
N VAL A 56 2.22 -2.63 6.42
CA VAL A 56 3.06 -3.27 5.40
C VAL A 56 2.98 -2.56 4.06
N ARG A 57 4.03 -2.67 3.26
CA ARG A 57 4.08 -2.17 1.88
C ARG A 57 4.80 -3.14 0.96
N PRO A 58 4.41 -3.27 -0.31
CA PRO A 58 5.14 -4.10 -1.25
C PRO A 58 6.57 -3.59 -1.44
N THR A 59 7.51 -4.51 -1.65
CA THR A 59 8.93 -4.17 -1.93
C THR A 59 9.12 -3.67 -3.36
N HIS A 60 8.27 -4.11 -4.31
CA HIS A 60 8.45 -3.88 -5.75
C HIS A 60 9.86 -4.22 -6.25
N GLY A 61 10.49 -5.25 -5.67
CA GLY A 61 11.86 -5.68 -6.02
C GLY A 61 12.97 -4.76 -5.48
N ARG A 62 12.62 -3.75 -4.67
CA ARG A 62 13.58 -2.83 -4.06
C ARG A 62 13.81 -3.19 -2.57
N PRO A 63 14.96 -2.83 -2.00
CA PRO A 63 15.19 -2.91 -0.56
C PRO A 63 14.14 -2.12 0.23
N CYS A 64 13.88 -2.55 1.47
CA CYS A 64 13.00 -1.81 2.37
C CYS A 64 13.62 -0.47 2.75
N PRO A 65 12.84 0.62 2.77
CA PRO A 65 13.33 1.93 3.19
C PRO A 65 13.67 1.93 4.69
N SER A 66 14.46 2.91 5.13
CA SER A 66 14.78 3.10 6.55
C SER A 66 13.50 3.20 7.40
N GLY A 67 13.51 2.54 8.56
CA GLY A 67 12.32 2.41 9.43
C GLY A 67 11.37 1.27 9.03
N TRP A 68 11.74 0.46 8.04
CA TRP A 68 10.99 -0.71 7.60
C TRP A 68 11.88 -1.96 7.58
N MET A 69 11.28 -3.10 7.89
CA MET A 69 11.93 -4.41 7.91
C MET A 69 11.40 -5.29 6.79
N ASN A 70 12.28 -6.03 6.12
CA ASN A 70 11.87 -7.08 5.18
C ASN A 70 11.24 -8.24 5.96
N VAL A 71 9.99 -8.58 5.63
CA VAL A 71 9.22 -9.65 6.29
C VAL A 71 8.92 -10.82 5.37
N GLY A 72 9.60 -10.90 4.23
CA GLY A 72 9.33 -11.90 3.20
C GLY A 72 8.04 -11.62 2.41
N GLY A 73 7.68 -12.54 1.50
CA GLY A 73 6.46 -12.43 0.70
C GLY A 73 6.37 -11.20 -0.22
N LYS A 74 7.51 -10.56 -0.52
CA LYS A 74 7.62 -9.26 -1.22
C LYS A 74 7.00 -8.08 -0.47
N TYR A 75 7.04 -8.11 0.86
CA TYR A 75 6.60 -7.00 1.72
C TYR A 75 7.71 -6.50 2.65
N CYS A 76 7.63 -5.20 2.94
CA CYS A 76 8.26 -4.54 4.06
C CYS A 76 7.20 -4.27 5.13
N ARG A 77 7.57 -4.37 6.41
CA ARG A 77 6.73 -4.00 7.56
C ARG A 77 7.36 -2.85 8.33
N ARG A 78 6.58 -1.88 8.76
CA ARG A 78 7.06 -0.79 9.61
C ARG A 78 7.58 -1.34 10.93
N LEU A 79 8.73 -0.84 11.37
CA LEU A 79 9.33 -1.16 12.68
C LEU A 79 8.53 -0.55 13.82
#